data_AF-A0A8C2SV52-F1
#
_entry.id   AF-A0A8C2SV52-F1
#
_cell.length_a   1.000
_cell.length_b   1.000
_cell.length_c   1.000
_cell.angle_alpha   90.00
_cell.angle_beta   90.00
_cell.angle_gamma   90.00
#
_symmetry.space_group_name_H-M   'P 1'
#
loop_
_entity.id
_entity.type
_entity.pdbx_description
1 polymer ?
#
loop_
_entity_poly.entity_id
_entity_poly.type
_entity_poly.pdbx_seq_one_letter_code
_entity_poly.pdbx_strand_id
1 'polypeptide(L)' 'MSGWAPYVDSLMADGTCQDAAIVGYKDTPAVWAATPGKTFANITVTGV' A
#
# COMPACT_ATOMS: atom_id res chain seq x y z
N MET A 1 3.07 -13.59 -1.05
CA MET A 1 3.36 -12.22 -0.58
C MET A 1 4.06 -11.50 -1.72
N SER A 2 3.55 -10.35 -2.14
CA SER A 2 4.22 -9.54 -3.17
C SER A 2 5.58 -9.09 -2.65
N GLY A 3 6.57 -8.90 -3.54
CA GLY A 3 7.89 -8.37 -3.17
C GLY A 3 7.86 -6.95 -2.59
N TRP A 4 6.68 -6.35 -2.47
CA TRP A 4 6.45 -4.98 -2.02
C TRP A 4 6.12 -4.87 -0.52
N ALA A 5 5.78 -5.98 0.15
CA ALA A 5 5.44 -5.96 1.59
C ALA A 5 6.55 -5.35 2.47
N PRO A 6 7.86 -5.65 2.28
CA PRO A 6 8.92 -5.04 3.09
C PRO A 6 9.01 -3.51 3.00
N TYR A 7 8.52 -2.92 1.89
CA TYR A 7 8.48 -1.46 1.74
C TYR A 7 7.38 -0.85 2.62
N VAL A 8 6.22 -1.51 2.70
CA VAL A 8 5.16 -1.12 3.63
C VAL A 8 5.65 -1.24 5.07
N ASP A 9 6.34 -2.33 5.42
CA ASP A 9 6.92 -2.51 6.75
C ASP A 9 7.94 -1.41 7.09
N SER A 10 8.78 -1.02 6.12
CA SER A 10 9.75 0.07 6.28
C SER A 10 9.08 1.42 6.50
N LEU A 11 7.98 1.71 5.81
CA LEU A 11 7.20 2.94 6.00
C LEU A 11 6.50 2.99 7.36
N MET A 12 6.13 1.84 7.93
CA MET A 12 5.47 1.76 9.23
C MET A 12 6.45 1.67 10.41
N ALA A 13 7.75 1.44 10.15
CA ALA A 13 8.74 1.08 11.16
C ALA A 13 9.01 2.16 12.21
N ASP A 14 8.89 3.44 11.85
CA ASP A 14 9.15 4.56 12.77
C ASP A 14 7.93 4.92 13.65
N GLY A 15 6.79 4.27 13.43
CA GLY A 15 5.55 4.51 14.18
C GLY A 15 4.89 5.87 13.91
N THR A 16 5.36 6.63 12.91
CA THR A 16 4.77 7.93 12.55
C THR A 16 3.58 7.79 11.60
N CYS A 17 3.52 6.69 10.85
CA CYS A 17 2.44 6.39 9.92
C CYS A 17 1.37 5.48 10.55
N GLN A 18 0.11 5.83 10.31
CA GLN A 18 -1.06 5.03 10.73
C GLN A 18 -1.52 4.02 9.67
N ASP A 19 -1.08 4.20 8.42
CA ASP A 19 -1.42 3.43 7.24
C ASP A 19 -0.39 3.67 6.12
N ALA A 20 -0.12 2.66 5.28
CA ALA A 20 0.81 2.74 4.16
C ALA A 20 0.42 1.73 3.05
N ALA A 21 0.67 2.09 1.79
CA ALA A 21 0.48 1.20 0.65
C ALA A 21 1.43 1.52 -0.51
N ILE A 22 1.73 0.50 -1.30
CA ILE A 22 2.38 0.61 -2.61
C ILE A 22 1.31 0.37 -3.66
N VAL A 23 1.07 1.38 -4.50
CA VAL A 23 0.04 1.37 -5.53
C VAL A 23 0.71 1.54 -6.89
N GLY A 24 0.51 0.56 -7.77
CA GLY A 24 0.85 0.71 -9.18
C GLY A 24 -0.15 1.63 -9.86
N TYR A 25 0.31 2.55 -10.71
CA TYR A 25 -0.54 3.51 -11.40
C TYR A 25 -0.54 3.38 -12.93
N LYS A 26 0.47 2.69 -13.51
CA LYS A 26 0.58 2.48 -14.96
C LYS A 26 -0.16 1.22 -15.38
N ASP A 27 -0.77 1.27 -16.57
CA ASP A 27 -1.47 0.19 -17.31
C ASP A 27 -2.62 -0.48 -16.56
N THR A 28 -2.37 -1.00 -15.36
CA THR A 28 -3.36 -1.62 -14.47
C THR A 28 -3.17 -1.07 -13.07
N PRO A 29 -3.88 0.03 -12.71
CA PRO A 29 -3.80 0.59 -11.39
C PRO A 29 -4.29 -0.42 -10.34
N ALA A 30 -3.45 -0.71 -9.35
CA ALA A 30 -3.76 -1.70 -8.32
C ALA A 30 -2.88 -1.54 -7.08
N VAL A 31 -3.42 -1.91 -5.92
CA VAL A 31 -2.65 -2.04 -4.69
C VAL A 31 -1.74 -3.27 -4.79
N TRP A 32 -0.42 -3.07 -4.69
CA TRP A 32 0.57 -4.14 -4.74
C TRP A 32 0.97 -4.62 -3.34
N ALA A 33 0.93 -3.73 -2.35
CA ALA A 33 1.05 -4.05 -0.93
C ALA A 33 0.39 -2.94 -0.11
N ALA A 34 -0.19 -3.28 1.04
CA ALA A 34 -0.78 -2.31 1.96
C ALA A 34 -0.80 -2.87 3.38
N THR A 35 -0.91 -1.97 4.36
CA THR A 35 -1.12 -2.37 5.76
C THR A 35 -2.46 -3.12 5.88
N PRO A 36 -2.48 -4.36 6.39
CA PRO A 36 -3.70 -5.15 6.48
C PRO A 36 -4.77 -4.48 7.35
N GLY A 37 -6.02 -4.49 6.89
CA GLY A 37 -7.17 -3.98 7.65
C GLY A 37 -7.26 -2.45 7.74
N LYS A 38 -6.49 -1.72 6.94
CA LYS A 38 -6.50 -0.25 6.89
C LYS A 38 -7.14 0.30 5.63
N THR A 39 -7.22 1.62 5.51
CA THR A 39 -7.93 2.33 4.45
C THR A 39 -7.26 2.14 3.09
N PHE A 40 -5.92 2.23 3.03
CA PHE A 40 -5.19 2.17 1.77
C PHE A 40 -5.21 0.79 1.09
N ALA A 41 -5.52 -0.27 1.83
CA ALA A 41 -5.78 -1.59 1.26
C ALA A 41 -7.00 -1.61 0.32
N ASN A 42 -7.90 -0.63 0.44
CA ASN A 42 -9.13 -0.51 -0.35
C ASN A 42 -9.08 0.56 -1.45
N ILE A 43 -7.90 1.07 -1.79
CA ILE A 43 -7.76 2.03 -2.91
C ILE A 43 -8.23 1.37 -4.21
N THR A 44 -9.18 2.01 -4.88
CA THR A 44 -9.74 1.59 -6.18
C THR A 44 -9.22 2.46 -7.31
N VAL A 45 -9.24 1.95 -8.55
CA VAL A 45 -8.74 2.60 -9.77
C VAL A 45 -9.21 4.06 -9.95
N THR A 46 -10.43 4.39 -9.51
CA THR A 46 -10.98 5.76 -9.60
C THR A 46 -10.30 6.78 -8.66
N GLY A 47 -9.53 6.30 -7.69
CA GLY A 47 -8.83 7.10 -6.67
C GLY A 47 -7.32 6.87 -6.64
N VAL A 48 -6.74 6.33 -7.72
CA VAL A 48 -5.27 6.23 -7.96
C VAL A 48 -4.81 7.39 -8.81
#